data_AF-D0GLE1-F1
#
_entry.id   AF-D0GLE1-F1
#
_cell.length_a   1.000
_cell.length_b   1.000
_cell.length_c   1.000
_cell.angle_alpha   90.00
_cell.angle_beta   90.00
_cell.angle_gamma   90.00
#
_symmetry.space_group_name_H-M   'P 1'
#
loop_
_entity.id
_entity.type
_entity.pdbx_description
1 polymer ?
#
loop_
_entity_poly.entity_id
_entity_poly.type
_entity_poly.pdbx_seq_one_letter_code
_entity_poly.pdbx_strand_id
1 'polypeptide(L)'
;MRFNWVKFLQFNNMLIPLWETIYMVAIATAVSLLIGLPIGVLLVVSDSKGVKPNKTLHKILDMILVNITRSIPFVILMVLLIPLSRMIVHKSYGSIAFIVPLSLGAAPFVARIIEGALKEVDEGLIEASKSMGATTWEIIIKVMIPEA
;
A
#
# COMPACT_ATOMS: atom_id res chain seq x y z
N MET A 1 -30.80 7.85 33.97
CA MET A 1 -30.93 8.23 32.54
C MET A 1 -31.36 7.01 31.75
N ARG A 2 -32.51 7.05 31.05
CA ARG A 2 -32.91 5.98 30.11
C ARG A 2 -32.35 6.30 28.73
N PHE A 3 -31.57 5.38 28.16
CA PHE A 3 -31.02 5.51 26.82
C PHE A 3 -32.16 5.56 25.80
N ASN A 4 -32.17 6.60 24.95
CA ASN A 4 -33.24 6.83 24.00
C ASN A 4 -32.86 6.23 22.64
N TRP A 5 -33.21 4.95 22.44
CA TRP A 5 -32.93 4.17 21.23
C TRP A 5 -33.44 4.84 19.95
N VAL A 6 -34.57 5.54 20.02
CA VAL A 6 -35.16 6.20 18.84
C VAL A 6 -34.29 7.36 18.37
N LYS A 7 -33.77 8.17 19.29
CA LYS A 7 -32.84 9.27 18.96
C LYS A 7 -31.47 8.75 18.49
N PHE A 8 -31.03 7.61 19.03
CA PHE A 8 -29.79 6.96 18.59
C PHE A 8 -29.89 6.39 17.16
N LEU A 9 -31.03 5.81 16.80
CA LEU A 9 -31.30 5.23 15.47
C LEU A 9 -31.78 6.25 14.44
N GLN A 10 -32.04 7.50 14.85
CA GLN A 10 -32.32 8.60 13.94
C GLN A 10 -31.02 9.02 13.24
N PHE A 11 -30.66 8.28 12.18
CA PHE A 11 -29.49 8.45 11.32
C PHE A 11 -29.47 9.75 10.49
N ASN A 12 -30.14 10.81 10.95
CA ASN A 12 -30.37 12.05 10.20
C ASN A 12 -29.07 12.73 9.73
N ASN A 13 -27.92 12.47 10.38
CA ASN A 13 -26.62 13.02 10.02
C ASN A 13 -25.57 11.96 9.62
N MET A 14 -25.95 10.70 9.38
CA MET A 14 -24.98 9.64 9.04
C MET A 14 -24.51 9.66 7.59
N LEU A 15 -25.25 10.30 6.68
CA LEU A 15 -24.89 10.37 5.28
C LEU A 15 -23.52 11.05 5.06
N ILE A 16 -23.21 12.09 5.84
CA ILE A 16 -21.95 12.83 5.71
C ILE A 16 -20.76 11.98 6.16
N PRO A 17 -20.70 11.41 7.39
CA PRO A 17 -19.59 10.53 7.81
C PRO A 17 -19.42 9.28 6.94
N LEU A 18 -20.52 8.76 6.39
CA LEU A 18 -20.48 7.60 5.49
C LEU A 18 -19.81 7.99 4.17
N TRP A 19 -20.16 9.13 3.60
CA TRP A 19 -19.47 9.67 2.43
C TRP A 19 -17.99 9.96 2.71
N GLU A 20 -17.69 10.53 3.89
CA GLU A 20 -16.30 10.75 4.31
C GLU A 20 -15.49 9.47 4.34
N THR A 21 -16.07 8.41 4.88
CA THR A 21 -15.41 7.10 4.92
C THR A 21 -15.14 6.56 3.50
N ILE A 22 -16.13 6.64 2.61
CA ILE A 22 -16.01 6.14 1.24
C ILE A 22 -14.87 6.84 0.50
N TYR A 23 -14.86 8.18 0.46
CA TYR A 23 -13.81 8.87 -0.29
C TYR A 23 -12.45 8.78 0.39
N MET A 24 -12.38 8.76 1.73
CA MET A 24 -11.10 8.58 2.43
C MET A 24 -10.48 7.24 2.05
N VAL A 25 -11.25 6.16 2.09
CA VAL A 25 -10.80 4.82 1.71
C VAL A 25 -10.44 4.78 0.23
N ALA A 26 -11.30 5.29 -0.66
CA ALA A 26 -11.04 5.25 -2.09
C ALA A 26 -9.73 5.97 -2.47
N ILE A 27 -9.52 7.18 -1.94
CA ILE A 27 -8.30 7.96 -2.20
C ILE A 27 -7.10 7.29 -1.54
N ALA A 28 -7.23 6.82 -0.30
CA ALA A 28 -6.12 6.17 0.41
C ALA A 28 -5.69 4.88 -0.30
N THR A 29 -6.64 4.09 -0.78
CA THR A 29 -6.38 2.88 -1.56
C THR A 29 -5.69 3.22 -2.89
N ALA A 30 -6.16 4.24 -3.62
CA ALA A 30 -5.52 4.65 -4.86
C ALA A 30 -4.06 5.09 -4.64
N VAL A 31 -3.81 5.94 -3.64
CA VAL A 31 -2.45 6.43 -3.33
C VAL A 31 -1.56 5.29 -2.82
N SER A 32 -2.09 4.43 -1.95
CA SER A 32 -1.33 3.28 -1.44
C SER A 32 -1.02 2.24 -2.51
N LEU A 33 -1.87 2.06 -3.53
CA LEU A 33 -1.56 1.26 -4.71
C LEU A 33 -0.45 1.90 -5.55
N LEU A 34 -0.51 3.20 -5.79
CA LEU A 34 0.51 3.92 -6.54
C LEU A 34 1.91 3.83 -5.89
N ILE A 35 1.98 3.78 -4.56
CA ILE A 35 3.23 3.65 -3.82
C ILE A 35 3.59 2.17 -3.62
N GLY A 36 2.63 1.35 -3.23
CA GLY A 36 2.81 -0.05 -2.87
C GLY A 36 3.15 -0.94 -4.06
N LEU A 37 2.61 -0.67 -5.24
CA LEU A 37 2.87 -1.48 -6.44
C LEU A 37 4.33 -1.39 -6.89
N PRO A 38 4.93 -0.21 -7.07
CA PRO A 38 6.36 -0.11 -7.35
C PRO A 38 7.23 -0.78 -6.29
N ILE A 39 6.90 -0.61 -5.00
CA ILE A 39 7.66 -1.22 -3.90
C ILE A 39 7.56 -2.75 -3.95
N GLY A 40 6.36 -3.29 -4.12
CA GLY A 40 6.12 -4.74 -4.22
C GLY A 40 6.87 -5.37 -5.40
N VAL A 41 6.80 -4.74 -6.58
CA VAL A 41 7.56 -5.17 -7.76
C VAL A 41 9.06 -5.14 -7.50
N LEU A 42 9.58 -4.05 -6.91
CA LEU A 42 11.00 -3.93 -6.60
C LEU A 42 11.48 -4.97 -5.57
N LEU A 43 10.64 -5.34 -4.59
CA LEU A 43 10.95 -6.38 -3.63
C LEU A 43 11.15 -7.74 -4.30
N VAL A 44 10.26 -8.13 -5.22
CA VAL A 44 10.38 -9.41 -5.94
C VAL A 44 11.55 -9.40 -6.92
N VAL A 45 11.74 -8.31 -7.66
CA VAL A 45 12.83 -8.21 -8.64
C VAL A 45 14.21 -8.25 -7.96
N SER A 46 14.34 -7.61 -6.79
CA SER A 46 15.59 -7.54 -6.03
C SER A 46 15.87 -8.77 -5.16
N ASP A 47 14.90 -9.67 -5.03
CA ASP A 47 15.05 -10.93 -4.30
C ASP A 47 16.22 -11.75 -4.87
N SER A 48 16.80 -12.61 -4.05
CA SER A 48 17.84 -13.58 -4.39
C SER A 48 17.49 -14.47 -5.58
N LYS A 49 16.22 -14.83 -5.73
CA LYS A 49 15.67 -15.58 -6.87
C LYS A 49 15.05 -14.68 -7.95
N GLY A 50 15.08 -13.37 -7.75
CA GLY A 50 14.45 -12.38 -8.62
C GLY A 50 15.14 -12.22 -9.97
N VAL A 51 14.53 -11.41 -10.84
CA VAL A 51 15.04 -11.14 -12.19
C VAL A 51 16.39 -10.41 -12.13
N LYS A 52 16.62 -9.55 -11.12
CA LYS A 52 17.85 -8.79 -10.93
C LYS A 52 18.25 -8.76 -9.44
N PRO A 53 18.90 -9.81 -8.94
CA PRO A 53 19.15 -9.97 -7.51
C PRO A 53 20.05 -8.85 -6.98
N ASN A 54 19.59 -8.16 -5.95
CA ASN A 54 20.35 -7.14 -5.22
C ASN A 54 20.04 -7.25 -3.72
N LYS A 55 20.86 -8.03 -3.01
CA LYS A 55 20.70 -8.32 -1.58
C LYS A 55 20.63 -7.06 -0.71
N THR A 56 21.40 -6.03 -1.06
CA THR A 56 21.42 -4.76 -0.30
C THR A 56 20.13 -3.99 -0.49
N LEU A 57 19.66 -3.85 -1.75
CA LEU A 57 18.41 -3.16 -2.05
C LEU A 57 17.21 -3.90 -1.45
N HIS A 58 17.14 -5.22 -1.62
CA HIS A 58 16.07 -6.03 -1.06
C HIS A 58 15.99 -5.91 0.46
N LYS A 59 17.13 -6.03 1.16
CA LYS A 59 17.17 -5.90 2.62
C LYS A 59 16.76 -4.51 3.11
N ILE A 60 17.16 -3.46 2.40
CA ILE A 60 16.75 -2.07 2.73
C ILE A 60 15.25 -1.90 2.53
N LEU A 61 14.70 -2.34 1.38
CA LEU A 61 13.27 -2.22 1.10
C LEU A 61 12.41 -3.05 2.07
N ASP A 62 12.79 -4.30 2.32
CA ASP A 62 12.05 -5.19 3.22
C ASP A 62 12.12 -4.71 4.68
N MET A 63 13.31 -4.33 5.15
CA MET A 63 13.49 -3.85 6.52
C MET A 63 12.85 -2.48 6.74
N ILE A 64 13.17 -1.49 5.90
CA ILE A 64 12.79 -0.09 6.14
C ILE A 64 11.35 0.19 5.74
N LEU A 65 10.91 -0.28 4.57
CA LEU A 65 9.58 0.08 4.06
C LEU A 65 8.50 -0.89 4.52
N VAL A 66 8.79 -2.19 4.58
CA VAL A 66 7.75 -3.18 4.87
C VAL A 66 7.71 -3.53 6.35
N ASN A 67 8.81 -3.97 6.95
CA ASN A 67 8.76 -4.52 8.30
C ASN A 67 8.69 -3.44 9.38
N ILE A 68 9.49 -2.37 9.28
CA ILE A 68 9.42 -1.28 10.27
C ILE A 68 8.06 -0.58 10.20
N THR A 69 7.60 -0.17 9.01
CA THR A 69 6.33 0.57 8.88
C THR A 69 5.13 -0.28 9.28
N ARG A 70 5.11 -1.59 8.99
CA ARG A 70 4.00 -2.48 9.43
C ARG A 70 4.05 -2.82 10.93
N SER A 71 5.20 -2.66 11.58
CA SER A 71 5.33 -2.89 13.02
C SER A 71 4.84 -1.70 13.85
N ILE A 72 4.79 -0.50 13.26
CA ILE A 72 4.27 0.70 13.93
C ILE A 72 2.73 0.61 13.94
N PRO A 73 2.07 0.63 15.11
CA PRO A 73 0.63 0.70 15.19
C PRO A 73 0.10 1.90 14.39
N PHE A 74 -0.94 1.68 13.58
CA PHE A 74 -1.49 2.71 12.70
C PHE A 74 -1.82 4.02 13.42
N VAL A 75 -2.37 3.93 14.63
CA VAL A 75 -2.70 5.10 15.47
C VAL A 75 -1.45 5.92 15.81
N ILE A 76 -0.32 5.28 16.10
CA ILE A 76 0.95 5.96 16.38
C ILE A 76 1.48 6.62 15.10
N LEU A 77 1.47 5.88 13.99
CA LEU A 77 1.89 6.40 12.68
C LEU A 77 1.08 7.64 12.28
N MET A 78 -0.23 7.62 12.52
CA MET A 78 -1.13 8.74 12.27
C MET A 78 -0.70 10.01 13.01
N VAL A 79 -0.36 9.89 14.30
CA VAL A 79 0.10 11.01 15.12
C VAL A 79 1.47 11.52 14.62
N LEU A 80 2.39 10.61 14.29
CA LEU A 80 3.71 10.96 13.76
C LEU A 80 3.64 11.70 12.42
N LEU A 81 2.61 11.44 11.62
CA LEU A 81 2.42 12.03 10.29
C LEU A 81 1.59 13.33 10.30
N ILE A 82 1.09 13.79 11.45
CA ILE A 82 0.43 15.11 11.57
C ILE A 82 1.23 16.27 10.93
N PRO A 83 2.55 16.43 11.17
CA PRO A 83 3.32 17.50 10.52
C PRO A 83 3.34 17.34 9.00
N LEU A 84 3.39 16.10 8.48
CA LEU A 84 3.36 15.83 7.05
C LEU A 84 1.98 16.15 6.45
N SER A 85 0.89 15.76 7.11
CA SER A 85 -0.47 16.12 6.71
C SER A 85 -0.65 17.64 6.68
N ARG A 86 -0.08 18.37 7.65
CA ARG A 86 -0.11 19.84 7.64
C ARG A 86 0.69 20.41 6.47
N MET A 87 1.82 19.82 6.11
CA MET A 87 2.62 20.30 4.99
C MET A 87 1.93 20.09 3.64
N ILE A 88 1.25 18.96 3.45
CA ILE A 88 0.61 18.60 2.17
C ILE A 88 -0.78 19.26 2.03
N VAL A 89 -1.59 19.17 3.08
CA VAL A 89 -3.03 19.53 3.05
C VAL A 89 -3.31 20.86 3.79
N HIS A 90 -2.30 21.46 4.43
CA HIS A 90 -2.46 22.67 5.25
C HIS A 90 -3.40 22.49 6.45
N LYS A 91 -3.73 21.25 6.81
CA LYS A 91 -4.63 20.88 7.91
C LYS A 91 -4.05 19.74 8.74
N SER A 92 -4.33 19.76 10.04
CA SER A 92 -3.93 18.69 10.99
C SER A 92 -5.10 17.82 11.45
N TYR A 93 -6.32 18.14 11.03
CA TYR A 93 -7.54 17.46 11.44
C TYR A 93 -8.54 17.42 10.28
N GLY A 94 -9.58 16.60 10.46
CA GLY A 94 -10.61 16.38 9.45
C GLY A 94 -10.21 15.29 8.45
N SER A 95 -11.21 14.77 7.77
CA SER A 95 -11.14 13.64 6.84
C SER A 95 -9.99 13.74 5.83
N ILE A 96 -9.79 14.90 5.20
CA ILE A 96 -8.71 15.11 4.21
C ILE A 96 -7.30 14.97 4.84
N ALA A 97 -7.10 15.45 6.07
CA ALA A 97 -5.81 15.33 6.75
C ALA A 97 -5.49 13.88 7.14
N PHE A 98 -6.51 13.06 7.39
CA PHE A 98 -6.37 11.63 7.71
C PHE A 98 -6.11 10.75 6.49
N ILE A 99 -6.41 11.21 5.27
CA ILE A 99 -6.06 10.47 4.04
C ILE A 99 -4.56 10.22 3.97
N VAL A 100 -3.72 11.20 4.31
CA VAL A 100 -2.26 11.07 4.22
C VAL A 100 -1.72 9.90 5.05
N PRO A 101 -1.96 9.81 6.37
CA PRO A 101 -1.52 8.67 7.17
C PRO A 101 -2.20 7.37 6.75
N LEU A 102 -3.48 7.39 6.34
CA LEU A 102 -4.16 6.20 5.80
C LEU A 102 -3.43 5.64 4.57
N SER A 103 -3.12 6.48 3.59
CA SER A 103 -2.41 6.08 2.37
C SER A 103 -1.02 5.52 2.66
N LEU A 104 -0.23 6.24 3.47
CA LEU A 104 1.14 5.86 3.78
C LEU A 104 1.20 4.63 4.68
N GLY A 105 0.26 4.49 5.60
CA GLY A 105 0.11 3.31 6.45
C GLY A 105 -0.32 2.08 5.67
N ALA A 106 -1.17 2.22 4.66
CA ALA A 106 -1.64 1.12 3.82
C ALA A 106 -0.62 0.67 2.76
N ALA A 107 0.19 1.59 2.23
CA ALA A 107 1.18 1.32 1.17
C ALA A 107 2.08 0.08 1.41
N PRO A 108 2.70 -0.13 2.60
CA PRO A 108 3.56 -1.30 2.82
C PRO A 108 2.77 -2.61 2.95
N PHE A 109 1.50 -2.58 3.35
CA PHE A 109 0.64 -3.77 3.30
C PHE A 109 0.30 -4.13 1.86
N VAL A 110 -0.05 -3.13 1.05
CA VAL A 110 -0.29 -3.31 -0.39
C VAL A 110 0.96 -3.86 -1.08
N ALA A 111 2.14 -3.31 -0.77
CA ALA A 111 3.41 -3.81 -1.31
C ALA A 111 3.63 -5.30 -1.00
N ARG A 112 3.32 -5.75 0.23
CA ARG A 112 3.45 -7.16 0.61
C ARG A 112 2.43 -8.06 -0.10
N ILE A 113 1.21 -7.58 -0.31
CA ILE A 113 0.19 -8.32 -1.08
C ILE A 113 0.67 -8.52 -2.52
N ILE A 114 1.19 -7.45 -3.15
CA ILE A 114 1.71 -7.49 -4.52
C ILE A 114 2.96 -8.37 -4.61
N GLU A 115 3.87 -8.28 -3.63
CA GLU A 115 5.02 -9.17 -3.55
C GLU A 115 4.59 -10.64 -3.47
N GLY A 116 3.57 -10.94 -2.69
CA GLY A 116 2.99 -12.29 -2.59
C GLY A 116 2.45 -12.78 -3.93
N ALA A 117 1.57 -12.01 -4.58
CA ALA A 117 0.98 -12.36 -5.86
C ALA A 117 2.06 -12.58 -6.96
N LEU A 118 3.03 -11.67 -7.07
CA LEU A 118 4.10 -11.79 -8.05
C LEU A 118 5.04 -12.98 -7.79
N LYS A 119 5.12 -13.49 -6.56
CA LYS A 119 5.87 -14.69 -6.20
C LYS A 119 5.12 -16.00 -6.49
N GLU A 120 3.82 -15.93 -6.76
CA GLU A 120 3.02 -17.10 -7.17
C GLU A 120 3.20 -17.43 -8.67
N VAL A 121 3.74 -16.50 -9.46
CA VAL A 121 4.08 -16.72 -10.88
C VAL A 121 5.16 -17.80 -11.00
N ASP A 122 4.94 -18.75 -11.90
CA ASP A 122 5.86 -19.88 -12.14
C ASP A 122 7.27 -19.39 -12.52
N GLU A 123 8.28 -19.86 -11.80
CA GLU A 123 9.69 -19.57 -12.07
C GLU A 123 10.08 -19.95 -13.52
N GLY A 124 9.45 -21.01 -14.09
CA GLY A 124 9.65 -21.46 -15.46
C GLY A 124 9.20 -20.47 -16.52
N LEU A 125 8.14 -19.68 -16.28
CA LEU A 125 7.73 -18.60 -17.19
C LEU A 125 8.76 -17.48 -17.22
N ILE A 126 9.36 -17.17 -16.06
CA ILE A 126 10.41 -16.16 -15.94
C ILE A 126 11.69 -16.64 -16.64
N GLU A 127 12.07 -17.91 -16.48
CA GLU A 127 13.23 -18.51 -17.16
C GLU A 127 13.04 -18.56 -18.68
N ALA A 128 11.89 -19.01 -19.16
CA ALA A 128 11.57 -19.03 -20.58
C ALA A 128 11.67 -17.62 -21.21
N SER A 129 11.12 -16.62 -20.52
CA SER A 129 11.18 -15.23 -20.96
C SER A 129 12.60 -14.68 -21.00
N LYS A 130 13.44 -15.01 -20.01
CA LYS A 130 14.87 -14.69 -20.00
C LYS A 130 15.61 -15.36 -21.17
N SER A 131 15.33 -16.62 -21.45
CA SER A 131 15.92 -17.37 -22.59
C SER A 131 15.52 -16.79 -23.95
N MET A 132 14.34 -16.18 -24.05
CA MET A 132 13.91 -15.43 -25.24
C MET A 132 14.61 -14.06 -25.41
N GLY A 133 15.46 -13.66 -24.46
CA GLY A 133 16.18 -12.38 -24.49
C GLY A 133 15.38 -11.19 -24.00
N ALA A 134 14.25 -11.42 -23.31
CA ALA A 134 13.46 -10.33 -22.74
C ALA A 134 14.24 -9.55 -21.69
N THR A 135 14.14 -8.22 -21.74
CA THR A 135 14.75 -7.36 -20.72
C THR A 135 14.02 -7.49 -19.38
N THR A 136 14.67 -7.11 -18.27
CA THR A 136 14.04 -7.14 -16.93
C THR A 136 12.69 -6.41 -16.89
N TRP A 137 12.56 -5.29 -17.61
CA TRP A 137 11.32 -4.52 -17.62
C TRP A 137 10.22 -5.21 -18.43
N GLU A 138 10.59 -5.91 -19.50
CA GLU A 138 9.62 -6.69 -20.28
C GLU A 138 9.11 -7.88 -19.49
N ILE A 139 9.98 -8.57 -18.74
CA ILE A 139 9.57 -9.68 -17.87
C ILE A 139 8.56 -9.17 -16.84
N ILE A 140 8.81 -8.02 -16.20
CA ILE A 140 7.90 -7.48 -15.19
C ILE A 140 6.55 -7.08 -15.80
N ILE A 141 6.52 -6.29 -16.89
CA ILE A 141 5.27 -5.75 -17.46
C ILE A 141 4.50 -6.78 -18.27
N LYS A 142 5.20 -7.62 -19.05
CA LYS A 142 4.57 -8.51 -20.04
C LYS A 142 4.35 -9.93 -19.50
N VAL A 143 4.97 -10.31 -18.39
CA VAL A 143 4.90 -11.68 -17.85
C VAL A 143 4.45 -11.66 -16.39
N MET A 144 5.21 -11.02 -15.49
CA MET A 144 4.90 -11.10 -14.07
C MET A 144 3.58 -10.40 -13.69
N ILE A 145 3.35 -9.18 -14.18
CA ILE A 145 2.12 -8.42 -13.86
C ILE A 145 0.87 -9.06 -14.49
N PRO A 146 0.89 -9.57 -15.75
CA PRO A 146 -0.29 -10.21 -16.35
C PRO A 146 -0.61 -11.60 -15.81
N GLU A 147 0.38 -12.34 -15.31
CA GLU A 147 0.22 -13.73 -14.83
C GLU A 147 -0.01 -13.83 -13.31
N ALA A 148 0.25 -12.76 -12.55
CA ALA A 148 -0.01 -12.67 -11.11
C ALA A 148 -1.47 -12.27 -10.80
#